data_AF-A0A2G9MHG8-F1
#
_entry.id   AF-A0A2G9MHG8-F1
#
_cell.length_a   1.000
_cell.length_b   1.000
_cell.length_c   1.000
_cell.angle_alpha   90.00
_cell.angle_beta   90.00
_cell.angle_gamma   90.00
#
_symmetry.space_group_name_H-M   'P 1'
#
loop_
_entity.id
_entity.type
_entity.pdbx_description
1 polymer ?
#
loop_
_entity_poly.entity_id
_entity_poly.type
_entity_poly.pdbx_seq_one_letter_code
_entity_poly.pdbx_strand_id
1 'polypeptide(L)' 'MEQTSKKQELSAMKIEQLNRQPILETSIQLSEDKKWLVHKTVITDIKPLSYMEKVMGSK' A
#
# COMPACT_ATOMS: atom_id res chain seq x y z
N MET A 1 -20.64 14.80 18.94
CA MET A 1 -20.44 15.63 17.73
C MET A 1 -20.31 14.66 16.55
N GLU A 2 -21.39 14.47 15.78
CA GLU A 2 -21.34 13.67 14.57
C GLU A 2 -20.61 14.45 13.48
N GLN A 3 -19.41 13.99 13.11
CA GLN A 3 -18.73 14.52 11.94
C GLN A 3 -19.40 13.97 10.69
N THR A 4 -20.23 14.77 10.04
CA THR A 4 -20.71 14.52 8.69
C THR A 4 -19.54 14.64 7.71
N SER A 5 -19.01 13.50 7.27
CA SER A 5 -17.96 13.43 6.26
C SER A 5 -18.49 13.92 4.91
N LYS A 6 -18.16 15.17 4.54
CA LYS A 6 -18.39 15.67 3.19
C LYS A 6 -17.56 14.82 2.22
N LYS A 7 -18.25 14.09 1.34
CA LYS A 7 -17.61 13.31 0.25
C LYS A 7 -17.04 14.30 -0.78
N GLN A 8 -15.79 14.72 -0.58
CA GLN A 8 -15.07 15.50 -1.59
C GLN A 8 -14.65 14.56 -2.72
N GLU A 9 -15.10 14.85 -3.94
CA GLU A 9 -14.64 14.14 -5.13
C GLU A 9 -13.18 14.52 -5.41
N LEU A 10 -12.31 13.51 -5.51
CA LEU A 10 -10.89 13.69 -5.78
C LEU A 10 -10.67 13.98 -7.27
N SER A 11 -9.67 14.80 -7.60
CA SER A 11 -9.30 15.03 -9.00
C SER A 11 -8.73 13.75 -9.65
N ALA A 12 -8.88 13.62 -10.97
CA ALA A 12 -8.39 12.46 -11.71
C ALA A 12 -6.89 12.20 -11.48
N MET A 13 -6.08 13.27 -11.47
CA MET A 13 -4.64 13.19 -11.18
C MET A 13 -4.37 12.63 -9.77
N LYS A 14 -5.19 13.00 -8.78
CA LYS A 14 -5.04 12.52 -7.40
C LYS A 14 -5.41 11.04 -7.26
N ILE A 15 -6.45 10.59 -7.98
CA ILE A 15 -6.84 9.17 -8.04
C ILE A 15 -5.73 8.33 -8.66
N GLU A 16 -5.16 8.80 -9.77
CA GLU A 16 -4.04 8.13 -10.43
C GLU A 16 -2.81 8.02 -9.51
N GLN A 17 -2.50 9.08 -8.75
CA GLN A 17 -1.45 9.04 -7.74
C GLN A 17 -1.74 8.05 -6.61
N LEU A 18 -2.98 8.00 -6.11
CA LEU A 18 -3.39 7.06 -5.05
C LEU A 18 -3.28 5.60 -5.51
N ASN A 19 -3.68 5.32 -6.76
CA ASN A 19 -3.56 3.98 -7.36
C ASN A 19 -2.10 3.55 -7.57
N ARG A 20 -1.15 4.48 -7.55
CA ARG A 20 0.30 4.21 -7.64
C ARG A 20 0.98 4.12 -6.28
N GLN A 21 0.27 4.39 -5.19
CA GLN A 21 0.85 4.25 -3.85
C GLN A 21 1.06 2.78 -3.50
N PRO A 22 2.12 2.46 -2.76
CA PRO A 22 2.29 1.12 -2.24
C PRO A 22 1.10 0.73 -1.35
N ILE A 23 0.59 -0.49 -1.52
CA ILE A 23 -0.43 -1.03 -0.63
C ILE A 23 0.30 -1.55 0.60
N LEU A 24 -0.02 -0.96 1.76
CA LEU A 24 0.49 -1.38 3.06
C LEU A 24 -0.55 -2.30 3.72
N GLU A 25 -0.23 -3.58 3.82
CA GLU A 25 -1.06 -4.54 4.54
C GLU A 25 -0.36 -4.93 5.84
N THR A 26 -1.02 -4.67 6.96
CA THR A 26 -0.50 -5.00 8.28
C THR A 26 -1.40 -6.03 8.95
N SER A 27 -0.81 -7.12 9.41
CA SER A 27 -1.46 -8.12 10.25
C SER A 27 -0.76 -8.18 11.60
N ILE A 28 -1.53 -8.09 12.67
CA ILE A 28 -1.06 -8.25 14.04
C ILE A 28 -1.83 -9.42 14.63
N GLN A 29 -1.10 -10.45 15.04
CA GLN A 29 -1.67 -11.65 15.62
C GLN A 29 -0.90 -12.01 16.90
N LEU A 30 -1.62 -12.43 17.92
CA LEU A 30 -1.01 -13.01 19.10
C LEU A 30 -0.75 -14.50 18.83
N SER A 31 0.40 -15.01 19.23
CA SER A 31 0.67 -16.46 19.17
C SER A 31 -0.33 -17.22 20.02
N GLU A 32 -0.59 -18.48 19.66
CA GLU A 32 -1.55 -19.34 20.38
C GLU A 32 -1.17 -19.52 21.85
N ASP A 33 0.15 -19.60 22.14
CA ASP A 33 0.69 -19.69 23.49
C ASP A 33 0.73 -18.34 24.24
N LYS A 34 0.29 -17.25 23.60
CA LYS A 34 0.24 -15.86 24.09
C LYS A 34 1.58 -15.27 24.52
N LYS A 35 2.71 -15.91 24.17
CA LYS A 35 4.05 -15.42 24.52
C LYS A 35 4.59 -14.41 23.51
N TRP A 36 4.03 -14.38 22.30
CA TRP A 36 4.58 -13.60 21.18
C TRP A 36 3.49 -12.79 20.49
N LEU A 37 3.83 -11.53 20.18
CA LEU A 37 3.06 -10.71 19.26
C LEU A 37 3.73 -10.78 17.89
N VAL A 38 3.04 -11.37 16.92
CA VAL A 38 3.51 -11.46 15.54
C VAL A 38 2.96 -10.27 14.77
N HIS A 39 3.85 -9.34 14.42
CA HIS A 39 3.54 -8.22 13.56
C HIS A 39 4.13 -8.47 12.17
N LYS A 40 3.26 -8.64 11.17
CA LYS A 40 3.64 -8.84 9.78
C LYS A 40 3.18 -7.66 8.95
N THR A 41 4.13 -7.02 8.26
CA THR A 41 3.86 -5.95 7.31
C THR A 41 4.25 -6.41 5.92
N VAL A 42 3.32 -6.33 4.97
CA VAL A 42 3.57 -6.53 3.54
C VAL A 42 3.48 -5.17 2.87
N ILE A 43 4.60 -4.77 2.23
CA ILE A 43 4.67 -3.55 1.44
C ILE A 43 4.69 -3.98 -0.02
N THR A 44 3.63 -3.65 -0.76
CA THR A 44 3.54 -3.95 -2.18
C THR A 44 3.85 -2.71 -3.00
N ASP A 45 5.03 -2.68 -3.63
CA ASP A 45 5.43 -1.63 -4.56
C ASP A 45 5.08 -2.00 -6.00
N ILE A 46 4.31 -1.16 -6.68
CA ILE A 46 4.01 -1.31 -8.11
C ILE A 46 4.93 -0.40 -8.91
N LYS A 47 5.73 -0.97 -9.83
CA LYS A 47 6.63 -0.20 -10.72
C LYS A 47 6.33 -0.55 -12.18
N PRO A 48 6.44 0.41 -13.12
CA PRO A 48 6.25 0.14 -14.53
C PRO A 48 7.37 -0.75 -15.09
N LEU A 49 7.02 -1.72 -15.94
CA LEU A 49 7.99 -2.67 -16.53
C LEU A 49 9.12 -1.94 -17.30
N SER A 50 8.79 -0.84 -17.98
CA SER A 50 9.74 -0.01 -18.72
C SER A 50 10.85 0.60 -17.85
N TYR A 51 10.59 0.81 -16.55
CA TYR A 51 11.63 1.21 -15.61
C TYR A 51 12.58 0.04 -15.32
N MET A 52 12.02 -1.15 -15.10
CA MET A 52 12.81 -2.36 -14.85
C MET A 52 13.70 -2.72 -16.04
N GLU A 53 13.17 -2.66 -17.26
CA GLU A 53 13.92 -2.90 -18.51
C GLU A 53 15.11 -1.94 -18.67
N LYS A 54 14.92 -0.66 -18.35
CA LYS A 54 15.99 0.35 -18.39
C LYS A 54 17.06 0.16 -17.33
N VAL A 55 16.66 -0.21 -16.11
CA VAL A 55 17.57 -0.34 -14.96
C VAL A 55 18.35 -1.65 -15.02
N MET A 56 17.69 -2.75 -15.37
CA MET A 56 18.29 -4.08 -15.41
C MET A 56 19.04 -4.36 -16.71
N GLY A 57 18.90 -3.50 -17.73
CA GLY A 57 19.60 -3.65 -19.00
C GLY A 57 19.33 -5.01 -19.63
N SER A 58 18.05 -5.35 -19.82
CA SER A 58 17.69 -6.57 -20.54
C SER A 58 18.36 -6.55 -21.92
N LYS A 59 19.28 -7.49 -22.13
CA LYS A 59 20.04 -7.68 -23.38
C LYS A 59 19.13 -7.91 -24.58
#